data_AF-A0A7G1NBI4-F1
#
_entry.id   AF-A0A7G1NBI4-F1
#
_cell.length_a   1.000
_cell.length_b   1.000
_cell.length_c   1.000
_cell.angle_alpha   90.00
_cell.angle_beta   90.00
_cell.angle_gamma   90.00
#
_symmetry.space_group_name_H-M   'P 1'
#
loop_
_entity.id
_entity.type
_entity.pdbx_description
1 polymer ?
#
loop_
_entity_poly.entity_id
_entity_poly.type
_entity_poly.pdbx_seq_one_letter_code
_entity_poly.pdbx_strand_id
1 'polypeptide(L)' 'MSVEGTWNPSISTPMGTTKAVAELRERDAVLTGVAHGAGEEVPLTDVALDGDRLTWKQAITKPLRTAPERQA' A
#
# COMPACT_ATOMS: atom_id res chain seq x y z
N MET A 1 -11.84 16.15 -5.84
CA MET A 1 -10.64 15.77 -6.63
C MET A 1 -10.60 14.26 -6.64
N SER A 2 -10.39 13.62 -7.80
CA SER A 2 -10.25 12.17 -7.84
C SER A 2 -8.80 11.78 -7.58
N VAL A 3 -8.58 10.73 -6.81
CA VAL A 3 -7.26 10.13 -6.52
C VAL A 3 -7.03 8.84 -7.31
N GLU A 4 -7.93 8.51 -8.24
CA GLU A 4 -7.78 7.36 -9.13
C GLU A 4 -6.44 7.42 -9.89
N GLY A 5 -5.78 6.27 -9.96
CA GLY A 5 -4.51 6.11 -10.67
C GLY A 5 -3.54 5.20 -9.94
N THR A 6 -2.31 5.18 -10.45
CA THR A 6 -1.20 4.40 -9.89
C THR A 6 -0.27 5.31 -9.11
N TRP A 7 -0.04 4.97 -7.86
CA TRP A 7 0.80 5.68 -6.91
C TRP A 7 2.03 4.86 -6.55
N ASN A 8 3.15 5.53 -6.29
CA ASN A 8 4.41 4.90 -5.86
C ASN A 8 4.78 5.35 -4.43
N PRO A 9 3.96 5.02 -3.40
CA PRO A 9 4.19 5.48 -2.05
C PRO A 9 5.49 4.93 -1.44
N SER A 10 6.05 5.71 -0.52
CA SER A 10 7.09 5.24 0.40
C SER A 10 6.44 4.99 1.76
N ILE A 11 6.50 3.76 2.23
CA ILE A 11 5.83 3.32 3.47
C ILE A 11 6.89 3.12 4.53
N SER A 12 6.80 3.90 5.62
CA SER A 12 7.65 3.73 6.79
C SER A 12 7.13 2.57 7.63
N THR A 13 7.97 1.54 7.83
CA THR A 13 7.68 0.41 8.71
C THR A 13 8.73 0.33 9.81
N PRO A 14 8.48 -0.40 10.92
CA PRO A 14 9.50 -0.62 11.95
C PRO A 14 10.80 -1.24 11.42
N MET A 15 10.74 -1.96 10.29
CA MET A 15 11.89 -2.59 9.64
C MET A 15 12.61 -1.68 8.62
N GLY A 16 12.12 -0.45 8.43
CA GLY A 16 12.63 0.52 7.46
C GLY A 16 11.57 0.98 6.46
N THR A 17 11.98 1.86 5.55
CA THR A 17 11.10 2.37 4.49
C THR A 17 11.07 1.40 3.31
N THR A 18 9.87 1.04 2.86
CA THR A 18 9.65 0.20 1.68
C THR A 18 8.92 0.98 0.58
N LYS A 19 9.12 0.59 -0.67
CA LYS A 19 8.36 1.09 -1.82
C LYS A 19 7.21 0.14 -2.11
N ALA A 20 6.05 0.71 -2.42
CA ALA A 20 4.90 -0.05 -2.91
C ALA A 20 4.35 0.64 -4.16
N VAL A 21 3.54 -0.10 -4.91
CA VAL A 21 2.69 0.43 -5.98
C VAL A 21 1.26 0.31 -5.50
N ALA A 22 0.51 1.40 -5.45
CA ALA A 22 -0.92 1.37 -5.09
C ALA A 22 -1.76 1.76 -6.31
N GLU A 23 -2.68 0.90 -6.70
CA GLU A 23 -3.64 1.18 -7.76
C GLU A 23 -4.99 1.52 -7.14
N LEU A 24 -5.46 2.73 -7.39
CA LEU A 24 -6.75 3.24 -6.91
C LEU A 24 -7.71 3.35 -8.07
N ARG A 25 -8.96 2.93 -7.85
CA ARG A 25 -10.04 2.98 -8.84
C ARG A 25 -11.32 3.46 -8.19
N GLU A 26 -12.02 4.37 -8.87
CA GLU A 26 -13.33 4.82 -8.45
C GLU A 26 -14.39 4.10 -9.28
N ARG A 27 -15.34 3.42 -8.63
CA ARG A 27 -16.50 2.80 -9.28
C ARG A 27 -17.75 3.16 -8.52
N ASP A 28 -18.74 3.72 -9.21
CA ASP A 28 -20.02 4.12 -8.61
C ASP A 28 -19.85 4.99 -7.35
N ALA A 29 -18.90 5.95 -7.41
CA ALA A 29 -18.48 6.82 -6.30
C ALA A 29 -17.87 6.09 -5.08
N VAL A 30 -17.50 4.82 -5.22
CA VAL A 30 -16.76 4.06 -4.21
C VAL A 30 -15.30 3.95 -4.64
N LEU A 31 -14.40 4.42 -3.77
CA LEU A 31 -12.96 4.27 -3.97
C LEU A 31 -12.51 2.88 -3.50
N THR A 32 -11.81 2.18 -4.38
CA THR A 32 -11.23 0.86 -4.13
C THR A 32 -9.76 0.87 -4.52
N GLY A 33 -9.02 -0.13 -4.08
CA GLY A 33 -7.66 -0.28 -4.57
C GLY A 33 -6.95 -1.53 -4.09
N VAL A 34 -5.75 -1.68 -4.61
CA VAL A 34 -4.81 -2.75 -4.28
C VAL A 34 -3.42 -2.15 -4.14
N ALA A 35 -2.57 -2.72 -3.28
CA ALA A 35 -1.15 -2.44 -3.34
C ALA A 35 -0.31 -3.68 -3.60
N HIS A 36 0.77 -3.45 -4.32
CA HIS A 36 1.80 -4.43 -4.63
C HIS A 36 3.06 -4.04 -3.86
N GLY A 37 3.56 -4.94 -3.02
CA GLY A 37 4.72 -4.68 -2.17
C GLY A 37 5.19 -5.94 -1.46
N ALA A 38 6.47 -6.00 -1.12
CA ALA A 38 7.07 -7.14 -0.40
C ALA A 38 6.84 -8.53 -1.03
N GLY A 39 6.60 -8.59 -2.34
CA GLY A 39 6.33 -9.85 -3.07
C GLY A 39 4.89 -10.36 -2.96
N GLU A 40 3.95 -9.51 -2.51
CA GLU A 40 2.54 -9.83 -2.49
C GLU A 40 1.67 -8.67 -2.98
N GLU A 41 0.42 -9.04 -3.30
CA GLU A 41 -0.66 -8.14 -3.64
C GLU A 41 -1.65 -8.13 -2.47
N VAL A 42 -1.94 -6.95 -1.94
CA VAL A 42 -2.77 -6.77 -0.74
C VAL A 42 -3.90 -5.79 -1.05
N PRO A 43 -5.17 -6.20 -0.91
CA PRO A 43 -6.29 -5.29 -1.11
C PRO A 43 -6.27 -4.15 -0.09
N LEU A 44 -6.66 -2.96 -0.54
CA LEU A 44 -6.88 -1.82 0.35
C LEU A 44 -8.28 -1.95 0.97
N THR A 45 -8.36 -1.85 2.29
CA THR A 45 -9.61 -1.87 3.06
C THR A 45 -9.79 -0.55 3.79
N ASP A 46 -11.01 -0.24 4.22
CA ASP A 46 -11.33 1.03 4.90
C ASP A 46 -10.77 2.26 4.17
N VAL A 47 -10.91 2.28 2.84
CA VAL A 47 -10.39 3.37 2.00
C VAL A 47 -11.27 4.60 2.18
N ALA A 48 -10.67 5.70 2.63
CA ALA A 48 -11.37 6.96 2.86
C ALA A 48 -10.54 8.14 2.34
N LEU A 49 -11.20 9.02 1.58
CA LEU A 49 -10.64 10.29 1.13
C LEU A 49 -11.33 11.44 1.88
N ASP A 50 -10.55 12.16 2.67
CA ASP A 50 -10.98 13.31 3.49
C ASP A 50 -10.22 14.56 3.02
N GLY A 51 -10.86 15.39 2.20
CA GLY A 51 -10.19 16.51 1.54
C GLY A 51 -9.09 16.05 0.58
N ASP A 52 -7.84 16.29 0.96
CA ASP A 52 -6.61 15.87 0.27
C ASP A 52 -5.92 14.65 0.93
N ARG A 53 -6.51 14.11 2.01
CA ARG A 53 -5.95 13.01 2.78
C ARG A 53 -6.61 11.69 2.43
N LEU A 54 -5.84 10.81 1.78
CA LEU A 54 -6.22 9.42 1.55
C LEU A 54 -5.74 8.53 2.70
N THR A 55 -6.63 7.71 3.25
CA THR A 55 -6.33 6.71 4.28
C THR A 55 -6.87 5.35 3.88
N TRP A 56 -6.17 4.29 4.31
CA TRP A 56 -6.56 2.91 4.05
C TRP A 56 -5.88 1.97 5.05
N LYS A 57 -6.34 0.71 5.10
CA LYS A 57 -5.73 -0.39 5.85
C LYS A 57 -5.31 -1.52 4.92
N GLN A 58 -4.24 -2.22 5.31
CA GLN A 58 -3.71 -3.39 4.61
C GLN A 58 -3.32 -4.44 5.64
N ALA A 59 -3.67 -5.69 5.36
CA ALA A 59 -3.27 -6.84 6.18
C ALA A 59 -2.17 -7.61 5.45
N ILE A 60 -0.92 -7.28 5.76
CA ILE A 60 0.25 -8.02 5.29
C ILE A 60 0.43 -9.24 6.19
N THR A 61 0.28 -10.44 5.61
CA THR A 61 0.31 -11.71 6.37
C THR A 61 1.51 -12.58 6.02
N LYS A 62 2.17 -12.31 4.90
CA LYS A 62 3.40 -13.01 4.55
C LYS A 62 4.58 -12.36 5.28
N PRO A 63 5.54 -13.17 5.78
CA PRO A 63 6.75 -12.63 6.36
C PRO A 63 7.45 -11.72 5.36
N LEU A 64 7.62 -10.43 5.70
CA LEU A 64 8.50 -9.57 4.94
C LEU A 64 9.91 -10.16 5.07
N ARG A 65 10.52 -10.50 3.94
CA ARG A 65 11.93 -10.87 3.91
C ARG A 65 12.75 -9.67 4.31
N THR A 66 13.21 -9.63 5.55
CA THR A 66 14.37 -8.86 5.93
C THR A 66 15.57 -9.52 5.23
N ALA A 67 16.43 -8.74 4.58
CA ALA A 67 17.63 -9.30 3.96
C ALA A 67 18.41 -10.14 5.00
N PRO A 68 18.95 -11.31 4.64
CA PRO A 68 19.71 -12.11 5.59
C PRO A 68 21.01 -11.41 6.00
N GLU A 69 21.32 -11.61 7.28
CA GLU A 69 22.55 -11.30 8.01
C GLU A 69 23.81 -11.57 7.17
N ARG A 70 24.75 -10.62 7.14
CA ARG A 70 26.08 -10.85 6.55
C ARG A 70 26.75 -11.99 7.31
N GLN A 71 26.82 -13.18 6.72
CA GLN A 71 27.71 -14.23 7.22
C GLN A 71 29.16 -13.82 6.96
N ALA A 72 29.94 -13.86 8.03
CA ALA A 72 31.37 -13.59 8.07
C ALA A 72 32.20 -14.68 7.39
#